data_AF-A0A936PYM9-F1
#
_entry.id   AF-A0A936PYM9-F1
#
_cell.length_a   1.000
_cell.length_b   1.000
_cell.length_c   1.000
_cell.angle_alpha   90.00
_cell.angle_beta   90.00
_cell.angle_gamma   90.00
#
_symmetry.space_group_name_H-M   'P 1'
#
loop_
_entity.id
_entity.type
_entity.pdbx_description
1 polymer ?
#
loop_
_entity_poly.entity_id
_entity_poly.type
_entity_poly.pdbx_seq_one_letter_code
_entity_poly.pdbx_strand_id
1 'polypeptide(L)'
;MRDLVDADEFEGVYDLTDPQNPFVDWYHVIVPYCTGDIHWGDAVTTYGEGEDAVTIEHKGAVNTRAILDWVESQFSGPEQIVVTGCSAGAYGSAMWAPHIQRMYPNAQVNQIGDGGAGVVTTDFFANSFPRGTPPRPRRTGSPPRPRPGGLVHAHPPRPLQPRRRVLSRDDAQPDQHGA
;
A
#
# COMPACT_ATOMS: atom_id res chain seq x y z
N MET A 1 12.62 -8.82 17.37
CA MET A 1 11.83 -7.90 16.52
C MET A 1 12.56 -6.57 16.43
N ARG A 2 13.81 -6.64 15.99
CA ARG A 2 14.57 -5.55 15.40
C ARG A 2 14.84 -5.86 13.91
N ASP A 3 14.18 -6.89 13.37
CA ASP A 3 14.74 -7.72 12.30
C ASP A 3 13.78 -7.89 11.11
N LEU A 4 12.77 -7.01 10.95
CA LEU A 4 11.94 -7.03 9.74
C LEU A 4 12.40 -6.02 8.68
N VAL A 5 13.22 -5.04 9.08
CA VAL A 5 14.02 -4.19 8.20
C VAL A 5 15.21 -3.69 9.03
N ASP A 6 16.40 -3.61 8.44
CA ASP A 6 17.58 -3.11 9.15
C ASP A 6 17.34 -1.68 9.63
N ALA A 7 17.51 -1.45 10.93
CA ALA A 7 17.22 -0.17 11.58
C ALA A 7 18.06 1.00 11.02
N ASP A 8 19.15 0.69 10.32
CA ASP A 8 20.06 1.66 9.69
C ASP A 8 19.63 2.04 8.25
N GLU A 9 18.57 1.44 7.69
CA GLU A 9 18.08 1.78 6.33
C GLU A 9 16.95 2.83 6.33
N PHE A 10 16.46 3.23 7.51
CA PHE A 10 15.30 4.10 7.63
C PHE A 10 15.61 5.44 8.26
N GLU A 11 15.21 6.50 7.54
CA GLU A 11 15.39 7.89 7.92
C GLU A 11 14.07 8.56 8.33
N GLY A 12 14.19 9.74 8.95
CA GLY A 12 13.05 10.59 9.30
C GLY A 12 12.12 9.95 10.33
N VAL A 13 10.82 9.92 10.06
CA VAL A 13 9.82 9.37 11.00
C VAL A 13 9.97 7.87 11.25
N TYR A 14 10.83 7.19 10.49
CA TYR A 14 11.12 5.76 10.60
C TYR A 14 12.48 5.45 11.26
N ASP A 15 13.31 6.47 11.52
CA ASP A 15 14.56 6.31 12.25
C ASP A 15 14.26 6.00 13.72
N LEU A 16 14.53 4.77 14.15
CA LEU A 16 14.31 4.30 15.51
C LEU A 16 15.48 4.59 16.45
N THR A 17 16.56 5.18 15.93
CA THR A 17 17.75 5.58 16.68
C THR A 17 17.70 7.05 17.08
N ASP A 18 16.92 7.87 16.38
CA ASP A 18 16.72 9.29 16.70
C ASP A 18 15.79 9.47 17.92
N PRO A 19 16.28 9.95 19.07
CA PRO A 19 15.45 10.23 20.24
C PRO A 19 14.46 11.39 20.03
N GLN A 20 14.60 12.18 18.97
CA GLN A 20 13.67 13.25 18.62
C GLN A 20 12.46 12.74 17.80
N ASN A 21 12.52 11.51 17.28
CA ASN A 21 11.43 10.93 16.50
C ASN A 21 10.20 10.64 17.40
N PRO A 22 9.04 11.30 17.19
CA PRO A 22 7.84 11.05 17.98
C PRO A 22 7.26 9.62 17.82
N PHE A 23 7.75 8.88 16.82
CA PHE A 23 7.35 7.51 16.51
C PHE A 23 8.37 6.45 16.93
N VAL A 24 9.47 6.82 17.61
CA VAL A 24 10.54 5.90 18.01
C VAL A 24 10.03 4.67 18.80
N ASP A 25 8.98 4.85 19.59
CA ASP A 25 8.38 3.81 20.44
C ASP A 25 7.13 3.13 19.85
N TRP A 26 6.84 3.35 18.58
CA TRP A 26 5.67 2.77 17.92
C TRP A 26 6.02 1.44 17.26
N TYR A 27 5.00 0.65 16.91
CA TYR A 27 5.19 -0.43 15.94
C TYR A 27 5.14 0.14 14.53
N HIS A 28 6.12 -0.18 13.69
CA HIS A 28 6.17 0.27 12.30
C HIS A 28 5.79 -0.90 11.39
N VAL A 29 4.76 -0.72 10.58
CA VAL A 29 4.31 -1.68 9.56
C VAL A 29 4.50 -1.02 8.20
N ILE A 30 5.19 -1.68 7.27
CA ILE A 30 5.56 -1.09 5.98
C ILE A 30 4.95 -1.93 4.87
N VAL A 31 4.26 -1.27 3.93
CA VAL A 31 3.69 -1.83 2.71
C VAL A 31 4.51 -1.30 1.52
N PRO A 32 5.39 -2.13 0.93
CA PRO A 32 6.16 -1.73 -0.24
C PRO A 32 5.25 -1.52 -1.47
N TYR A 33 5.58 -0.52 -2.29
CA TYR A 33 4.91 -0.26 -3.57
C TYR A 33 5.72 -0.79 -4.76
N CYS A 34 5.20 -1.83 -5.41
CA CYS A 34 5.75 -2.39 -6.64
C CYS A 34 4.67 -2.65 -7.70
N THR A 35 3.45 -2.18 -7.46
CA THR A 35 2.25 -2.58 -8.21
C THR A 35 1.77 -1.53 -9.19
N GLY A 36 2.35 -0.32 -9.23
CA GLY A 36 2.02 0.70 -10.24
C GLY A 36 0.55 1.19 -10.21
N ASP A 37 -0.16 0.94 -9.12
CA ASP A 37 -1.61 1.13 -8.97
C ASP A 37 -2.02 1.85 -7.68
N ILE A 38 -1.08 2.62 -7.10
CA ILE A 38 -1.25 3.43 -5.89
C ILE A 38 -1.84 2.68 -4.68
N HIS A 39 -1.59 1.37 -4.58
CA HIS A 39 -2.12 0.45 -3.55
C HIS A 39 -3.63 0.13 -3.66
N TRP A 40 -4.26 0.44 -4.80
CA TRP A 40 -5.72 0.31 -4.96
C TRP A 40 -6.11 -0.78 -5.97
N GLY A 41 -5.17 -1.28 -6.77
CA GLY A 41 -5.45 -2.17 -7.90
C GLY A 41 -5.67 -3.64 -7.51
N ASP A 42 -6.40 -4.32 -8.40
CA ASP A 42 -6.53 -5.79 -8.45
C ASP A 42 -6.53 -6.30 -9.90
N ALA A 43 -5.80 -5.61 -10.78
CA ALA A 43 -5.71 -5.95 -12.19
C ALA A 43 -4.44 -6.73 -12.52
N VAL A 44 -4.48 -7.49 -13.61
CA VAL A 44 -3.29 -8.00 -14.29
C VAL A 44 -3.38 -7.49 -15.71
N THR A 45 -2.37 -6.74 -16.14
CA THR A 45 -2.39 -6.05 -17.43
C THR A 45 -1.11 -6.37 -18.19
N THR A 46 -1.25 -6.80 -19.44
CA THR A 46 -0.13 -6.91 -20.38
C THR A 46 -0.05 -5.62 -21.20
N TYR A 47 1.10 -4.95 -21.12
CA TYR A 47 1.45 -3.75 -21.87
C TYR A 47 2.35 -4.12 -23.04
N GLY A 48 2.15 -3.48 -24.19
CA GLY A 48 2.87 -3.81 -25.42
C GLY A 48 2.27 -5.01 -26.17
N GLU A 49 2.90 -5.39 -27.27
CA GLU A 49 2.50 -6.50 -28.14
C GLU A 49 3.74 -7.31 -28.54
N GLY A 50 3.55 -8.57 -28.94
CA GLY A 50 4.64 -9.41 -29.42
C GLY A 50 5.64 -9.81 -28.33
N GLU A 51 6.92 -9.89 -28.69
CA GLU A 51 8.01 -10.32 -27.80
C GLU A 51 8.35 -9.28 -26.72
N ASP A 52 8.00 -8.01 -26.94
CA ASP A 52 8.25 -6.90 -26.00
C ASP A 52 7.10 -6.73 -24.97
N ALA A 53 6.10 -7.61 -24.99
CA ALA A 53 4.95 -7.51 -24.11
C ALA A 53 5.34 -7.79 -22.64
N VAL A 54 5.03 -6.85 -21.74
CA VAL A 54 5.29 -6.97 -20.30
C VAL A 54 3.98 -7.10 -19.56
N THR A 55 3.84 -8.14 -18.74
CA THR A 55 2.68 -8.30 -17.85
C THR A 55 3.01 -7.78 -16.46
N ILE A 56 2.20 -6.83 -15.98
CA ILE A 56 2.33 -6.24 -14.65
C ILE A 56 1.12 -6.67 -13.80
N GLU A 57 1.41 -7.10 -12.58
CA GLU A 57 0.42 -7.43 -11.56
C GLU A 57 0.11 -6.19 -10.70
N HIS A 58 -0.91 -5.45 -11.11
CA HIS A 58 -1.48 -4.35 -10.34
C HIS A 58 -2.32 -4.89 -9.18
N LYS A 59 -1.64 -5.43 -8.16
CA LYS A 59 -2.24 -6.13 -7.01
C LYS A 59 -2.11 -5.37 -5.70
N GLY A 60 -2.01 -4.05 -5.76
CA GLY A 60 -1.82 -3.19 -4.59
C GLY A 60 -2.88 -3.41 -3.51
N ALA A 61 -4.16 -3.47 -3.88
CA ALA A 61 -5.22 -3.68 -2.90
C ALA A 61 -5.26 -5.10 -2.32
N VAL A 62 -4.82 -6.10 -3.10
CA VAL A 62 -4.69 -7.49 -2.61
C VAL A 62 -3.56 -7.56 -1.58
N ASN A 63 -2.42 -6.95 -1.89
CA ASN A 63 -1.26 -6.91 -1.00
C ASN A 63 -1.58 -6.16 0.29
N THR A 64 -2.20 -4.97 0.21
CA THR A 64 -2.56 -4.20 1.41
C THR A 64 -3.55 -4.95 2.28
N ARG A 65 -4.58 -5.60 1.73
CA ARG A 65 -5.52 -6.40 2.52
C ARG A 65 -4.84 -7.55 3.25
N ALA A 66 -3.95 -8.29 2.57
CA ALA A 66 -3.22 -9.39 3.22
C ALA A 66 -2.38 -8.90 4.41
N ILE A 67 -1.78 -7.71 4.30
CA ILE A 67 -1.03 -7.09 5.40
C ILE A 67 -1.99 -6.64 6.51
N LEU A 68 -3.14 -6.05 6.18
CA LEU A 68 -4.11 -5.63 7.19
C LEU A 68 -4.71 -6.82 7.96
N ASP A 69 -4.99 -7.94 7.28
CA ASP A 69 -5.41 -9.20 7.92
C ASP A 69 -4.33 -9.69 8.89
N TRP A 70 -3.05 -9.59 8.50
CA TRP A 70 -1.94 -9.89 9.40
C TRP A 70 -1.89 -8.92 10.59
N VAL A 71 -2.02 -7.60 10.36
CA VAL A 71 -2.02 -6.58 11.41
C VAL A 71 -3.14 -6.87 12.42
N GLU A 72 -4.37 -7.16 11.97
CA GLU A 72 -5.49 -7.53 12.85
C GLU A 72 -5.18 -8.76 13.70
N SER A 73 -4.50 -9.76 13.13
CA SER A 73 -4.07 -10.95 13.89
C SER A 73 -3.01 -10.67 14.96
N GLN A 74 -2.25 -9.58 14.82
CA GLN A 74 -1.15 -9.23 15.74
C GLN A 74 -1.55 -8.20 16.80
N PHE A 75 -2.49 -7.29 16.48
CA PHE A 75 -2.84 -6.16 17.34
C PHE A 75 -4.33 -6.16 17.64
N SER A 76 -4.72 -6.52 18.86
CA SER A 76 -6.14 -6.65 19.22
C SER A 76 -6.85 -5.33 19.59
N GLY A 77 -6.12 -4.22 19.71
CA GLY A 77 -6.71 -2.95 20.14
C GLY A 77 -5.69 -1.84 20.38
N PRO A 78 -4.99 -1.35 19.34
CA PRO A 78 -4.18 -0.16 19.45
C PRO A 78 -5.06 1.04 19.86
N GLU A 79 -4.53 1.93 20.70
CA GLU A 79 -5.19 3.17 21.08
C GLU A 79 -5.01 4.26 20.03
N GLN A 80 -3.87 4.24 19.34
CA GLN A 80 -3.51 5.21 18.31
C GLN A 80 -2.93 4.49 17.09
N ILE A 81 -3.39 4.92 15.92
CA ILE A 81 -2.86 4.48 14.64
C ILE A 81 -2.55 5.72 13.81
N VAL A 82 -1.37 5.75 13.20
CA VAL A 82 -1.05 6.71 12.15
C VAL A 82 -0.88 5.94 10.84
N VAL A 83 -1.63 6.35 9.82
CA VAL A 83 -1.56 5.80 8.47
C VAL A 83 -0.91 6.86 7.59
N THR A 84 0.28 6.58 7.07
CA THR A 84 1.07 7.56 6.33
C THR A 84 1.64 6.97 5.04
N GLY A 85 1.97 7.84 4.10
CA GLY A 85 2.66 7.46 2.87
C GLY A 85 3.12 8.68 2.08
N CYS A 86 4.15 8.49 1.27
CA CYS A 86 4.75 9.53 0.43
C CYS A 86 4.37 9.33 -1.05
N SER A 87 4.14 10.42 -1.79
CA SER A 87 3.84 10.39 -3.22
C SER A 87 2.61 9.50 -3.53
N ALA A 88 2.76 8.43 -4.32
CA ALA A 88 1.71 7.43 -4.55
C ALA A 88 1.13 6.84 -3.24
N GLY A 89 1.96 6.66 -2.22
CA GLY A 89 1.55 6.17 -0.89
C GLY A 89 0.67 7.14 -0.12
N ALA A 90 0.70 8.45 -0.43
CA ALA A 90 -0.23 9.41 0.18
C ALA A 90 -1.68 9.14 -0.24
N TYR A 91 -1.89 8.69 -1.48
CA TYR A 91 -3.19 8.24 -1.97
C TYR A 91 -3.57 6.89 -1.33
N GLY A 92 -2.63 5.94 -1.29
CA GLY A 92 -2.76 4.65 -0.60
C GLY A 92 -3.28 4.82 0.83
N SER A 93 -2.51 5.54 1.65
CA SER A 93 -2.83 5.82 3.06
C SER A 93 -4.18 6.52 3.24
N ALA A 94 -4.50 7.51 2.40
CA ALA A 94 -5.80 8.20 2.44
C ALA A 94 -6.98 7.25 2.17
N MET A 95 -6.83 6.33 1.22
CA MET A 95 -7.88 5.37 0.86
C MET A 95 -8.06 4.29 1.94
N TRP A 96 -6.96 3.79 2.50
CA TRP A 96 -6.99 2.69 3.46
C TRP A 96 -7.28 3.13 4.91
N ALA A 97 -7.05 4.39 5.27
CA ALA A 97 -7.32 4.89 6.63
C ALA A 97 -8.78 4.65 7.10
N PRO A 98 -9.83 4.90 6.30
CA PRO A 98 -11.20 4.55 6.68
C PRO A 98 -11.43 3.04 6.89
N HIS A 99 -10.69 2.18 6.18
CA HIS A 99 -10.77 0.73 6.39
C HIS A 99 -10.16 0.35 7.74
N ILE A 100 -8.99 0.91 8.06
CA ILE A 100 -8.30 0.72 9.34
C ILE A 100 -9.15 1.26 10.51
N GLN A 101 -9.83 2.40 10.35
CA GLN A 101 -10.73 2.92 11.38
C GLN A 101 -11.93 1.99 11.64
N ARG A 102 -12.42 1.27 10.63
CA ARG A 102 -13.49 0.27 10.82
C ARG A 102 -12.97 -1.00 11.50
N MET A 103 -11.75 -1.41 11.19
CA MET A 103 -11.05 -2.52 11.84
C MET A 103 -10.81 -2.22 13.33
N TYR A 104 -10.43 -0.98 13.66
CA TYR A 104 -10.19 -0.53 15.03
C TYR A 104 -11.10 0.64 15.44
N PRO A 105 -12.40 0.38 15.70
CA PRO A 105 -13.38 1.44 15.94
C PRO A 105 -13.09 2.28 17.20
N ASN A 106 -12.32 1.75 18.15
CA ASN A 106 -11.95 2.44 19.38
C ASN A 106 -10.58 3.13 19.31
N ALA A 107 -9.83 2.93 18.23
CA ALA A 107 -8.54 3.58 18.04
C ALA A 107 -8.72 5.00 17.50
N GLN A 108 -7.83 5.91 17.90
CA GLN A 108 -7.64 7.18 17.23
C GLN A 108 -6.81 6.96 15.96
N VAL A 109 -7.45 6.99 14.80
CA VAL A 109 -6.76 6.87 13.51
C VAL A 109 -6.51 8.25 12.91
N ASN A 110 -5.24 8.59 12.67
CA ASN A 110 -4.83 9.80 11.97
C ASN A 110 -4.19 9.43 10.63
N GLN A 111 -4.50 10.17 9.57
CA GLN A 111 -3.89 9.98 8.26
C GLN A 111 -2.99 11.17 7.91
N ILE A 112 -1.80 10.90 7.39
CA ILE A 112 -0.84 11.91 6.93
C ILE A 112 -0.39 11.53 5.52
N GLY A 113 -0.80 12.32 4.52
CA GLY A 113 -0.31 12.14 3.15
C GLY A 113 0.84 13.11 2.88
N ASP A 114 2.02 12.60 2.58
CA ASP A 114 3.20 13.40 2.22
C ASP A 114 3.36 13.47 0.70
N GLY A 115 3.51 14.67 0.13
CA GLY A 115 3.73 14.85 -1.31
C GLY A 115 2.60 14.37 -2.23
N GLY A 116 1.42 14.01 -1.70
CA GLY A 116 0.30 13.48 -2.49
C GLY A 116 -0.55 14.53 -3.22
N ALA A 117 -0.56 15.78 -2.75
CA ALA A 117 -1.42 16.82 -3.31
C ALA A 117 -0.81 17.44 -4.59
N GLY A 118 -0.99 16.77 -5.73
CA GLY A 118 -0.53 17.26 -7.02
C GLY A 118 -1.29 18.49 -7.51
N VAL A 119 -0.58 19.48 -8.05
CA VAL A 119 -1.21 20.61 -8.77
C VAL A 119 -1.45 20.18 -10.21
N VAL A 120 -2.72 19.93 -10.54
CA VAL A 120 -3.13 19.57 -11.90
C VAL A 120 -3.62 20.82 -12.63
N THR A 121 -2.87 21.26 -13.64
CA THR A 121 -3.31 22.37 -14.51
C THR A 121 -4.45 21.91 -15.40
N THR A 122 -5.25 22.87 -15.90
CA THR A 122 -6.30 22.59 -16.89
C THR A 122 -5.75 21.87 -18.11
N ASP A 123 -4.56 22.27 -18.58
CA ASP A 123 -3.91 21.71 -19.75
C ASP A 123 -3.41 20.29 -19.49
N PHE A 124 -2.83 20.02 -18.32
CA PHE A 124 -2.46 18.66 -17.92
C PHE A 124 -3.70 17.78 -17.84
N PHE A 125 -4.78 18.25 -17.22
CA PHE A 125 -6.01 17.48 -17.12
C PHE A 125 -6.60 17.15 -18.50
N ALA A 126 -6.61 18.12 -19.42
CA ALA A 126 -7.22 17.98 -20.74
C ALA A 126 -6.45 17.05 -21.69
N ASN A 127 -5.14 16.89 -21.47
CA ASN A 127 -4.23 16.22 -22.42
C ASN A 127 -3.51 14.99 -21.87
N SER A 128 -3.37 14.84 -20.55
CA SER A 128 -2.58 13.76 -19.93
C SER A 128 -3.39 12.54 -19.53
N PHE A 129 -4.72 12.68 -19.37
CA PHE A 129 -5.59 11.55 -19.09
C PHE A 129 -6.20 11.02 -20.40
N PRO A 130 -6.18 9.70 -20.64
CA PRO A 130 -6.82 9.13 -21.82
C PRO A 130 -8.30 9.53 -21.87
N ARG A 131 -8.71 10.26 -22.90
CA ARG A 131 -10.13 10.42 -23.22
C ARG A 131 -10.64 9.05 -23.61
N GLY A 132 -11.26 8.35 -22.67
CA GLY A 132 -11.76 7.00 -22.90
C GLY A 132 -12.67 6.97 -24.13
N THR A 133 -12.27 6.22 -25.16
CA THR A 133 -13.20 5.76 -26.19
C THR A 133 -14.26 4.93 -25.46
N PRO A 134 -15.57 5.20 -25.64
CA PRO A 134 -16.59 4.41 -24.98
C PRO A 134 -16.40 2.92 -25.34
N PRO A 135 -16.54 2.00 -24.38
CA PRO A 135 -16.32 0.58 -24.65
C PRO A 135 -17.29 0.11 -25.75
N ARG A 136 -16.74 -0.55 -26.79
CA ARG A 136 -17.56 -1.24 -27.78
C ARG A 136 -18.39 -2.31 -27.05
N PRO A 137 -19.68 -2.50 -27.40
CA PRO A 137 -20.52 -3.50 -26.74
C PRO A 137 -19.87 -4.88 -26.86
N ARG A 138 -19.56 -5.50 -25.70
CA ARG A 138 -19.02 -6.87 -25.63
C ARG A 138 -20.08 -7.84 -26.19
N ARG A 139 -19.72 -8.61 -27.22
CA ARG A 139 -20.43 -9.87 -27.54
C ARG A 139 -20.24 -10.80 -26.34
N THR A 140 -21.34 -11.28 -25.78
CA THR A 140 -21.38 -12.20 -24.64
C THR A 140 -20.75 -13.54 -25.02
N GLY A 141 -19.50 -13.75 -24.61
CA GLY A 141 -18.87 -15.06 -24.52
C GLY A 141 -18.82 -15.50 -23.06
N SER A 142 -19.14 -16.77 -22.81
CA SER A 142 -19.28 -17.37 -21.46
C SER A 142 -18.02 -17.22 -20.59
N PRO A 143 -18.17 -17.10 -19.26
CA PRO A 143 -17.04 -16.88 -18.35
C PRO A 143 -16.14 -18.13 -18.22
N PRO A 144 -14.81 -17.97 -18.12
CA PRO A 144 -13.91 -19.07 -17.81
C PRO A 144 -14.01 -19.48 -16.33
N ARG A 145 -13.80 -20.78 -16.07
CA ARG A 145 -13.86 -21.38 -14.73
C ARG A 145 -12.67 -20.94 -13.85
N PRO A 146 -12.87 -20.82 -12.52
CA PRO A 146 -11.77 -20.51 -11.59
C PRO A 146 -10.76 -21.65 -11.51
N ARG A 147 -9.46 -21.31 -11.46
CA ARG A 147 -8.37 -22.25 -11.12
C ARG A 147 -8.19 -22.27 -9.59
N PRO A 148 -7.88 -23.43 -8.99
CA PRO A 148 -7.60 -23.52 -7.56
C PRO A 148 -6.29 -22.76 -7.23
N GLY A 149 -6.35 -21.89 -6.22
CA GLY A 149 -5.24 -21.06 -5.76
C GLY A 149 -4.11 -21.87 -5.12
N GLY A 150 -2.87 -21.45 -5.40
CA GLY A 150 -1.69 -21.92 -4.70
C GLY A 150 -1.63 -21.31 -3.30
N LEU A 151 -1.47 -22.18 -2.30
CA LEU A 151 -1.31 -21.83 -0.90
C LEU A 151 0.05 -21.14 -0.71
N VAL A 152 0.08 -19.85 -0.40
CA VAL A 152 1.29 -19.19 0.09
C VAL A 152 1.42 -19.50 1.58
N HIS A 153 2.39 -20.32 1.95
CA HIS A 153 2.71 -20.59 3.35
C HIS A 153 3.43 -19.37 3.96
N ALA A 154 2.68 -18.54 4.68
CA ALA A 154 3.27 -17.61 5.64
C ALA A 154 3.46 -18.32 6.98
N HIS A 155 4.68 -18.33 7.51
CA HIS A 155 4.99 -18.88 8.82
C HIS A 155 4.49 -17.89 9.89
N PRO A 156 3.71 -18.30 10.91
CA PRO A 156 3.14 -17.35 11.85
C PRO A 156 4.22 -16.77 12.76
N PRO A 157 4.37 -15.43 12.85
CA PRO A 157 5.22 -14.83 13.87
C PRO A 157 4.58 -14.99 15.26
N ARG A 158 5.44 -14.96 16.29
CA ARG A 158 5.04 -14.93 17.70
C ARG A 158 4.17 -13.69 17.96
N PRO A 159 3.11 -13.79 18.80
CA PRO A 159 2.32 -12.63 19.20
C PRO A 159 3.22 -11.54 19.79
N LEU A 160 3.03 -10.31 19.31
CA LEU A 160 3.80 -9.17 19.78
C LEU A 160 3.35 -8.75 21.17
N GLN A 161 4.30 -8.25 21.96
CA GLN A 161 4.02 -7.65 23.27
C GLN A 161 3.03 -6.47 23.11
N PRO A 162 2.28 -6.08 24.15
CA PRO A 162 1.28 -5.03 24.01
C PRO A 162 1.94 -3.64 24.02
N ARG A 163 2.47 -3.16 22.88
CA ARG A 163 2.53 -1.70 22.67
C ARG A 163 1.21 -1.23 22.07
N ARG A 164 0.78 -0.06 22.52
CA ARG A 164 -0.57 0.49 22.28
C ARG A 164 -0.68 1.30 20.98
N ARG A 165 0.40 1.41 20.18
CA ARG A 165 0.49 2.37 19.07
C ARG A 165 1.13 1.76 17.83
N VAL A 166 0.56 2.03 16.66
CA VAL A 166 0.99 1.48 15.35
C VAL A 166 1.12 2.61 14.32
N LEU A 167 2.25 2.68 13.63
CA LEU A 167 2.52 3.53 12.48
C LEU A 167 2.57 2.63 11.24
N SER A 168 1.70 2.87 10.26
CA SER A 168 1.69 2.17 8.98
C SER A 168 2.23 3.07 7.89
N ARG A 169 3.18 2.58 7.09
CA ARG A 169 3.84 3.25 5.98
C ARG A 169 3.46 2.56 4.67
N ASP A 170 2.93 3.31 3.72
CA ASP A 170 2.84 2.90 2.32
C ASP A 170 3.97 3.61 1.54
N ASP A 171 4.96 2.85 1.11
CA ASP A 171 6.15 3.40 0.46
C ASP A 171 6.10 3.31 -1.04
N ALA A 172 6.12 4.47 -1.72
CA ALA A 172 6.58 4.53 -3.08
C ALA A 172 8.09 4.24 -3.13
N GLN A 173 8.51 3.16 -3.82
CA GLN A 173 9.93 2.93 -4.08
C GLN A 173 10.54 4.16 -4.78
N PRO A 174 11.78 4.56 -4.45
CA PRO A 174 12.48 5.56 -5.22
C PRO A 174 12.67 5.06 -6.66
N ASP A 175 12.38 5.92 -7.64
CA ASP A 175 12.60 5.66 -9.06
C ASP A 175 14.06 5.25 -9.28
N GLN A 176 14.32 3.96 -9.49
CA GLN A 176 15.61 3.50 -9.97
C GLN A 176 15.71 3.76 -11.48
N HIS A 177 15.87 5.03 -11.85
CA HIS A 177 16.34 5.42 -13.17
C HIS A 177 17.81 5.85 -13.07
N GLY A 178 18.69 4.85 -13.13
CA GLY A 178 20.04 5.05 -13.60
C GLY A 178 20.03 5.33 -15.10
N ALA A 179 20.67 6.42 -15.50
CA ALA A 179 21.23 6.64 -16.83
C ALA A 179 22.75 6.61 -16.71
#